data_AF-A0A7T5RS05-F1
#
_entry.id   AF-A0A7T5RS05-F1
#
_cell.length_a   1.000
_cell.length_b   1.000
_cell.length_c   1.000
_cell.angle_alpha   90.00
_cell.angle_beta   90.00
_cell.angle_gamma   90.00
#
_symmetry.space_group_name_H-M   'P 1'
#
loop_
_entity.id
_entity.type
_entity.pdbx_description
1 polymer ?
#
loop_
_entity_poly.entity_id
_entity_poly.type
_entity_poly.pdbx_seq_one_letter_code
_entity_poly.pdbx_strand_id
1 'polypeptide(L)'
;MGNWREETASDLARAEEGLEGLVPEIRGEPTEEQERDIWLSYLRVEKSIAFIKVDTREENPGRFIKVRAYSVPDERQALQFALRNLKKGSASFRVGDFKQALRELRESRNYLRALLRELALRKERVRRARPGA
;
A
#
# COMPACT_ATOMS: atom_id res chain seq x y z
N MET A 1 6.23 -6.78 -25.63
CA MET A 1 5.50 -6.35 -24.43
C MET A 1 5.80 -7.38 -23.35
N GLY A 2 6.30 -6.95 -22.18
CA GLY A 2 6.63 -7.87 -21.09
C GLY A 2 5.38 -8.56 -20.53
N ASN A 3 5.55 -9.76 -19.97
CA ASN A 3 4.46 -10.50 -19.34
C ASN A 3 4.06 -9.79 -18.03
N TRP A 4 3.02 -8.95 -18.08
CA TRP A 4 2.55 -8.16 -16.94
C TRP A 4 2.21 -9.03 -15.72
N ARG A 5 1.87 -10.30 -15.92
CA ARG A 5 1.57 -11.24 -14.82
C ARG A 5 2.81 -11.63 -14.04
N GLU A 6 3.93 -11.89 -14.72
CA GLU A 6 5.22 -12.16 -14.07
C GLU A 6 5.71 -10.92 -13.34
N GLU A 7 5.57 -9.75 -13.96
CA GLU A 7 5.93 -8.47 -13.35
C GLU A 7 5.08 -8.19 -12.10
N THR A 8 3.76 -8.40 -12.18
CA THR A 8 2.85 -8.25 -11.03
C THR A 8 3.18 -9.26 -9.93
N ALA A 9 3.44 -10.52 -10.27
CA ALA A 9 3.82 -11.54 -9.28
C ALA A 9 5.12 -11.15 -8.55
N SER A 10 6.11 -10.65 -9.29
CA SER A 10 7.39 -10.17 -8.73
C SER A 10 7.20 -8.94 -7.85
N ASP A 11 6.42 -7.95 -8.29
CA ASP A 11 6.13 -6.73 -7.54
C ASP A 11 5.39 -7.05 -6.22
N LEU A 12 4.40 -7.94 -6.26
CA LEU A 12 3.66 -8.38 -5.09
C LEU A 12 4.55 -9.15 -4.10
N ALA A 13 5.39 -10.07 -4.58
CA ALA A 13 6.33 -10.81 -3.73
C ALA A 13 7.33 -9.87 -3.03
N ARG A 14 7.89 -8.90 -3.75
CA ARG A 14 8.81 -7.90 -3.18
C ARG A 14 8.13 -6.95 -2.20
N ALA A 15 6.86 -6.61 -2.43
CA ALA A 15 6.09 -5.83 -1.48
C ALA A 15 5.76 -6.64 -0.21
N GLU A 16 5.48 -7.93 -0.33
CA GLU A 16 5.29 -8.82 0.82
C GLU A 16 6.56 -8.91 1.65
N GLU A 17 7.68 -9.27 1.02
CA GLU A 17 8.99 -9.36 1.68
C GLU A 17 9.36 -8.05 2.38
N GLY A 18 9.21 -6.91 1.70
CA GLY A 18 9.50 -5.61 2.27
C GLY A 18 8.64 -5.28 3.48
N LEU A 19 7.32 -5.52 3.42
CA LEU A 19 6.43 -5.28 4.55
C LEU A 19 6.61 -6.30 5.69
N GLU A 20 6.91 -7.56 5.37
CA GLU A 20 7.21 -8.59 6.38
C GLU A 20 8.45 -8.24 7.19
N GLY A 21 9.52 -7.79 6.51
CA GLY A 21 10.75 -7.34 7.18
C GLY A 21 10.54 -6.06 7.97
N LEU A 22 9.67 -5.16 7.51
CA LEU A 22 9.46 -3.86 8.14
C LEU A 22 8.58 -3.91 9.41
N VAL A 23 7.48 -4.68 9.40
CA VAL A 23 6.52 -4.76 10.51
C VAL A 23 7.14 -5.02 11.90
N PRO A 24 8.14 -5.91 12.09
CA PRO A 24 8.76 -6.12 13.40
C PRO A 24 9.66 -4.95 13.86
N GLU A 25 10.19 -4.17 12.92
CA GLU A 25 11.16 -3.08 13.19
C GLU A 25 10.48 -1.76 13.60
N ILE A 26 9.19 -1.62 13.34
CA ILE A 26 8.44 -0.39 13.64
C ILE A 26 8.17 -0.29 15.14
N ARG A 27 8.83 0.70 15.78
CA ARG A 27 8.68 1.05 17.20
C ARG A 27 8.33 2.54 17.35
N GLY A 28 7.22 2.95 16.76
CA GLY A 28 6.74 4.33 16.75
C GLY A 28 6.85 4.97 15.36
N GLU A 29 7.27 6.24 15.31
CA GLU A 29 7.42 6.96 14.05
C GLU A 29 8.51 6.29 13.18
N PRO A 30 8.20 5.94 11.91
CA PRO A 30 9.17 5.34 11.01
C PRO A 30 10.36 6.26 10.74
N THR A 31 11.55 5.68 10.61
CA THR A 31 12.73 6.39 10.10
C THR A 31 12.54 6.77 8.63
N GLU A 32 13.39 7.65 8.08
CA GLU A 32 13.34 8.01 6.66
C GLU A 32 13.54 6.80 5.72
N GLU A 33 14.38 5.84 6.13
CA GLU A 33 14.60 4.59 5.41
C GLU A 33 13.35 3.72 5.44
N GLN A 34 12.77 3.53 6.63
CA GLN A 34 11.52 2.78 6.80
C GLN A 34 10.37 3.41 5.99
N GLU A 35 10.25 4.74 6.00
CA GLU A 35 9.24 5.44 5.19
C GLU A 35 9.47 5.24 3.68
N ARG A 36 10.73 5.21 3.23
CA ARG A 36 11.07 4.88 1.84
C ARG A 36 10.63 3.47 1.47
N ASP A 37 10.80 2.50 2.36
CA ASP A 37 10.36 1.12 2.13
C ASP A 37 8.84 0.97 2.11
N ILE A 38 8.13 1.75 2.94
CA ILE A 38 6.66 1.88 2.88
C ILE A 38 6.25 2.43 1.51
N TRP A 39 6.92 3.48 1.01
CA TRP A 39 6.69 4.04 -0.31
C TRP A 39 6.93 3.02 -1.43
N LEU A 40 8.03 2.27 -1.39
CA LEU A 40 8.35 1.25 -2.38
C LEU A 40 7.27 0.16 -2.43
N SER A 41 6.83 -0.30 -1.26
CA SER A 41 5.74 -1.28 -1.15
C SER A 41 4.43 -0.73 -1.70
N TYR A 42 4.08 0.53 -1.38
CA TYR A 42 2.91 1.22 -1.92
C TYR A 42 2.93 1.30 -3.45
N LEU A 43 4.06 1.70 -4.04
CA LEU A 43 4.21 1.85 -5.49
C LEU A 43 4.07 0.52 -6.23
N ARG A 44 4.66 -0.56 -5.70
CA ARG A 44 4.51 -1.93 -6.26
C ARG A 44 3.06 -2.40 -6.26
N VAL A 45 2.33 -2.15 -5.17
CA VAL A 45 0.91 -2.50 -5.07
C VAL A 45 0.05 -1.64 -6.01
N GLU A 46 0.27 -0.32 -6.08
CA GLU A 46 -0.46 0.57 -7.01
C GLU A 46 -0.26 0.15 -8.47
N LYS A 47 0.99 -0.13 -8.87
CA LYS A 47 1.32 -0.60 -10.21
C LYS A 47 0.62 -1.92 -10.55
N SER A 48 0.66 -2.88 -9.62
CA SER A 48 -0.03 -4.17 -9.75
C SER A 48 -1.55 -3.99 -9.91
N ILE A 49 -2.18 -3.12 -9.11
CA ILE A 49 -3.60 -2.78 -9.26
C ILE A 49 -3.88 -2.19 -10.63
N ALA A 50 -3.02 -1.29 -11.14
CA ALA A 50 -3.20 -0.68 -12.44
C ALA A 50 -3.18 -1.73 -13.57
N PHE A 51 -2.21 -2.66 -13.57
CA PHE A 51 -2.17 -3.74 -14.56
C PHE A 51 -3.40 -4.64 -14.50
N ILE A 52 -3.79 -5.09 -13.30
CA ILE A 52 -4.97 -5.95 -13.17
C ILE A 52 -6.23 -5.23 -13.63
N LYS A 53 -6.41 -3.94 -13.32
CA LYS A 53 -7.56 -3.14 -13.77
C LYS A 53 -7.66 -3.05 -15.30
N VAL A 54 -6.54 -2.81 -15.97
CA VAL A 54 -6.48 -2.72 -17.43
C VAL A 54 -6.85 -4.05 -18.06
N ASP A 55 -6.29 -5.16 -17.56
CA ASP A 55 -6.53 -6.51 -18.10
C ASP A 55 -7.98 -6.96 -17.88
N THR A 56 -8.52 -6.74 -16.68
CA THR A 56 -9.88 -7.16 -16.30
C THR A 56 -10.98 -6.21 -16.76
N ARG A 57 -10.64 -5.07 -17.37
CA ARG A 57 -11.56 -3.99 -17.74
C ARG A 57 -12.43 -3.50 -16.57
N GLU A 58 -11.94 -3.65 -15.34
CA GLU A 58 -12.56 -3.17 -14.09
C GLU A 58 -12.36 -1.65 -13.89
N GLU A 59 -11.81 -0.95 -14.88
CA GLU A 59 -11.69 0.50 -14.85
C GLU A 59 -13.04 1.15 -15.12
N ASN A 60 -13.64 1.71 -14.07
CA ASN A 60 -14.82 2.56 -14.17
C ASN A 60 -14.42 4.00 -13.78
N PRO A 61 -13.93 4.82 -14.73
CA PRO A 61 -13.59 6.21 -14.47
C PRO A 61 -14.85 6.96 -13.98
N GLY A 62 -14.74 7.62 -12.82
CA GLY A 62 -15.82 8.47 -12.29
C GLY A 62 -16.51 7.97 -11.01
N ARG A 63 -16.24 6.75 -10.53
CA ARG A 63 -16.77 6.29 -9.24
C ARG A 63 -15.87 6.76 -8.09
N PHE A 64 -16.03 8.01 -7.69
CA PHE A 64 -15.41 8.56 -6.48
C PHE A 64 -16.07 7.93 -5.25
N ILE A 65 -15.47 6.86 -4.73
CA ILE A 65 -15.85 6.31 -3.44
C ILE A 65 -15.30 7.28 -2.39
N LYS A 66 -16.19 7.82 -1.54
CA LYS A 66 -15.76 8.57 -0.34
C LYS A 66 -14.76 7.69 0.39
N VAL A 67 -13.52 8.15 0.48
CA VAL A 67 -12.49 7.48 1.29
C VAL A 67 -13.09 7.37 2.68
N ARG A 68 -13.42 6.15 3.12
CA ARG A 68 -13.81 5.94 4.51
C ARG A 68 -12.71 6.55 5.35
N ALA A 69 -13.06 7.30 6.38
CA ALA A 69 -12.09 7.72 7.37
C ALA A 69 -11.55 6.43 8.00
N TYR A 70 -10.43 5.92 7.48
CA TYR A 70 -9.67 4.90 8.17
C TYR A 70 -9.10 5.64 9.37
N SER A 71 -9.60 5.33 10.57
CA SER A 71 -8.84 5.63 11.77
C SER A 71 -7.54 4.86 11.61
N VAL A 72 -6.45 5.57 11.29
CA VAL A 72 -5.13 4.96 11.21
C VAL A 72 -4.83 4.49 12.63
N PRO A 73 -4.73 3.17 12.87
CA PRO A 73 -4.19 2.72 14.14
C PRO A 73 -2.69 3.06 14.19
N ASP A 74 -1.97 2.71 15.25
CA ASP A 74 -0.51 2.92 15.26
C ASP A 74 0.16 2.36 13.98
N GLU A 75 1.32 2.88 13.65
CA GLU A 75 2.01 2.65 12.37
C GLU A 75 2.22 1.15 12.11
N ARG A 76 2.52 0.40 13.17
CA ARG A 76 2.72 -1.04 13.10
C ARG A 76 1.42 -1.75 12.75
N GLN A 77 0.31 -1.40 13.40
CA GLN A 77 -0.99 -2.00 13.09
C GLN A 77 -1.45 -1.66 11.66
N ALA A 78 -1.20 -0.45 11.18
CA ALA A 78 -1.48 -0.08 9.79
C ALA A 78 -0.70 -0.96 8.79
N LEU A 79 0.59 -1.21 9.06
CA LEU A 79 1.43 -2.09 8.25
C LEU A 79 1.00 -3.56 8.34
N GLN A 80 0.61 -4.04 9.52
CA GLN A 80 0.05 -5.39 9.68
C GLN A 80 -1.22 -5.58 8.85
N PHE A 81 -2.11 -4.59 8.83
CA PHE A 81 -3.32 -4.63 8.02
C PHE A 81 -2.99 -4.55 6.52
N ALA A 82 -2.04 -3.71 6.12
CA ALA A 82 -1.56 -3.65 4.75
C ALA A 82 -0.99 -5.00 4.29
N LEU A 83 -0.10 -5.60 5.09
CA LEU A 83 0.53 -6.89 4.81
C LEU A 83 -0.48 -8.03 4.73
N ARG A 84 -1.42 -8.10 5.67
CA ARG A 84 -2.47 -9.14 5.67
C ARG A 84 -3.30 -9.09 4.38
N ASN A 85 -3.73 -7.89 3.97
CA ASN A 85 -4.51 -7.74 2.74
C ASN A 85 -3.65 -7.95 1.49
N LEU A 86 -2.37 -7.58 1.53
CA LEU A 86 -1.43 -7.85 0.44
C LEU A 86 -1.31 -9.36 0.20
N LYS A 87 -1.02 -10.15 1.24
CA LYS A 87 -0.93 -11.62 1.16
C LYS A 87 -2.20 -12.25 0.58
N LYS A 88 -3.38 -11.79 1.01
CA LYS A 88 -4.66 -12.25 0.46
C LYS A 88 -4.81 -11.88 -1.02
N GLY A 89 -4.45 -10.65 -1.38
CA GLY A 89 -4.47 -10.16 -2.75
C GLY A 89 -3.56 -10.96 -3.66
N SER A 90 -2.32 -11.21 -3.25
CA SER A 90 -1.36 -12.02 -4.00
C SER A 90 -1.73 -13.49 -4.09
N ALA A 91 -2.31 -14.07 -3.04
CA ALA A 91 -2.85 -15.43 -3.10
C ALA A 91 -3.97 -15.54 -4.14
N SER A 92 -4.91 -14.57 -4.14
CA SER A 92 -6.00 -14.50 -5.12
C SER A 92 -5.48 -14.29 -6.54
N PHE A 93 -4.46 -13.42 -6.70
CA PHE A 93 -3.80 -13.16 -7.97
C PHE A 93 -3.17 -14.44 -8.56
N ARG A 94 -2.45 -15.20 -7.74
CA ARG A 94 -1.78 -16.46 -8.16
C ARG A 94 -2.76 -17.51 -8.68
N VAL A 95 -3.96 -17.59 -8.11
CA VAL A 95 -5.00 -18.53 -8.55
C VAL A 95 -5.89 -17.97 -9.67
N GLY A 96 -5.61 -16.75 -10.15
CA GLY A 96 -6.36 -16.11 -11.23
C GLY A 96 -7.67 -15.45 -10.81
N ASP A 97 -7.99 -15.37 -9.52
CA ASP A 97 -9.15 -14.61 -9.03
C ASP A 97 -8.82 -13.11 -8.94
N PHE A 98 -8.81 -12.47 -10.11
CA PHE A 98 -8.41 -11.07 -10.23
C PHE A 98 -9.38 -10.08 -9.58
N LYS A 99 -10.67 -10.42 -9.47
CA LYS A 99 -11.66 -9.57 -8.82
C LYS A 99 -11.41 -9.50 -7.32
N GLN A 100 -11.19 -10.67 -6.69
CA GLN A 100 -10.84 -10.74 -5.29
C GLN A 100 -9.44 -10.17 -5.04
N ALA A 101 -8.47 -10.43 -5.93
CA ALA A 101 -7.15 -9.81 -5.87
C ALA A 101 -7.24 -8.28 -5.86
N LEU A 102 -7.97 -7.67 -6.80
CA LEU A 102 -8.17 -6.23 -6.85
C LEU A 102 -8.77 -5.68 -5.57
N ARG A 103 -9.78 -6.35 -5.00
CA ARG A 103 -10.41 -5.94 -3.75
C ARG A 103 -9.38 -5.86 -2.62
N GLU A 104 -8.65 -6.94 -2.38
CA GLU A 104 -7.70 -7.06 -1.25
C GLU A 104 -6.47 -6.16 -1.46
N LEU A 105 -5.94 -6.06 -2.69
CA LEU A 105 -4.83 -5.16 -3.00
C LEU A 105 -5.23 -3.69 -2.81
N ARG A 106 -6.48 -3.31 -3.16
CA ARG A 106 -6.99 -1.95 -2.90
C ARG A 106 -7.04 -1.65 -1.40
N GLU A 107 -7.43 -2.62 -0.57
CA GLU A 107 -7.40 -2.47 0.89
C GLU A 107 -5.97 -2.32 1.41
N SER A 108 -5.03 -3.17 0.95
CA SER A 108 -3.61 -3.04 1.31
C SER A 108 -3.07 -1.64 0.99
N ARG A 109 -3.27 -1.20 -0.26
CA ARG A 109 -2.93 0.13 -0.73
C ARG A 109 -3.57 1.25 0.10
N ASN A 110 -4.83 1.07 0.52
CA ASN A 110 -5.53 2.09 1.33
C ASN A 110 -4.86 2.29 2.69
N TYR A 111 -4.45 1.21 3.37
CA TYR A 111 -3.70 1.31 4.63
C TYR A 111 -2.35 2.00 4.43
N LEU A 112 -1.59 1.61 3.41
CA LEU A 112 -0.30 2.23 3.10
C LEU A 112 -0.45 3.73 2.80
N ARG A 113 -1.43 4.10 1.96
CA ARG A 113 -1.73 5.50 1.65
C ARG A 113 -2.15 6.31 2.87
N ALA A 114 -2.98 5.73 3.74
CA ALA A 114 -3.43 6.40 4.95
C ALA A 114 -2.26 6.65 5.92
N LEU A 115 -1.39 5.66 6.08
CA LEU A 115 -0.15 5.78 6.86
C LEU A 115 0.75 6.89 6.30
N LEU A 116 1.09 6.83 5.01
CA LEU A 116 1.94 7.84 4.34
C LEU A 116 1.36 9.26 4.46
N ARG A 117 0.04 9.40 4.36
CA ARG A 117 -0.64 10.69 4.55
C ARG A 117 -0.49 11.20 5.98
N GLU A 118 -0.65 10.35 6.99
CA GLU A 118 -0.49 10.75 8.39
C GLU A 118 0.96 11.17 8.67
N LEU A 119 1.95 10.43 8.17
CA LEU A 119 3.37 10.80 8.28
C LEU A 119 3.63 12.19 7.66
N ALA A 120 3.10 12.44 6.46
CA ALA A 120 3.22 13.74 5.79
C ALA A 120 2.58 14.88 6.60
N LEU A 121 1.37 14.66 7.15
CA LEU A 121 0.67 15.64 7.97
C LEU A 121 1.44 15.95 9.27
N ARG A 122 2.06 14.96 9.91
CA ARG A 122 2.88 15.17 11.10
C ARG A 122 4.11 16.00 10.81
N LYS A 123 4.86 15.68 9.74
CA LYS A 123 6.00 16.49 9.27
C LYS A 123 5.58 17.94 9.01
N GLU A 124 4.42 18.15 8.40
CA GLU A 124 3.89 19.49 8.18
C GLU A 124 3.53 20.22 9.49
N ARG A 125 2.91 19.55 10.46
CA ARG A 125 2.62 20.12 11.79
C ARG A 125 3.91 20.53 12.49
N VAL A 126 4.93 19.68 12.49
CA VAL A 126 6.25 20.00 13.08
C VAL A 126 6.89 21.20 12.39
N ARG A 127 6.85 21.27 11.06
CA ARG A 127 7.36 22.41 10.29
C ARG A 127 6.64 23.72 10.66
N ARG A 128 5.31 23.69 10.76
CA ARG A 128 4.50 24.87 11.11
C ARG A 128 4.68 25.30 12.58
N ALA A 129 4.98 24.36 13.48
CA ALA A 129 5.23 24.62 14.89
C ALA A 129 6.63 25.18 15.18
N ARG A 130 7.53 25.26 14.18
CA ARG A 130 8.83 25.94 14.26
C ARG A 130 8.73 27.32 13.58
N PRO A 131 8.25 28.38 14.26
CA PRO A 131 8.34 29.72 13.72
C PRO A 131 9.81 30.19 13.78
N GLY A 132 10.45 30.37 12.62
CA GLY A 132 11.74 31.07 12.49
C GLY A 132 12.97 30.18 12.25
N ALA A 133 13.10 29.64 11.04
CA ALA A 133 14.41 29.40 10.43
C ALA A 133 14.63 30.46 9.35
#